data_AF-A0A3B8JY66-F1
#
_entry.id   AF-A0A3B8JY66-F1
#
_cell.length_a   1.000
_cell.length_b   1.000
_cell.length_c   1.000
_cell.angle_alpha   90.00
_cell.angle_beta   90.00
_cell.angle_gamma   90.00
#
_symmetry.space_group_name_H-M   'P 1'
#
loop_
_entity.id
_entity.type
_entity.pdbx_description
1 polymer ?
#
loop_
_entity_poly.entity_id
_entity_poly.type
_entity_poly.pdbx_seq_one_letter_code
_entity_poly.pdbx_strand_id
1 'polypeptide(L)'
;MPEDAGKKRFIKDFLQQVKAGEGFIEDIRIERVVRPPGSDGQGSTALSLSGRPISDITQLLEDDLRHCFSDGFFTFRFVAALVGSGKTSLLTYLHELTKTQSTYTNLSVVVRFQLSDLLTMGGSHSFGIKLYCHILAYTFWELLHNKDLSDAVKNVAERILSELLDHSQLSQLTSARNFKIQFYPKFNKYLADSGVGFEDFFFYVLAEVSEVEPLFTFVYLTDELDALQNFPNYIQDTRSLFKALIKRACQEFSSNIRLLIYLVGTSENVGSFIAEDSVIESLVGHSVINLDKGNSNEFEMIRKKIEERIKGAYKGYKNFDQAWQEIQNILLNPANNLRTFCQNYAGAVLQIHEKYFKEEPEQVFEGDARQLVEAQCRQKWANYLNKKAYTLSAVLTTTVLAGHAFDCYVEMLHNGNNVARAFGEAKNYELLSAHLETFNQWLEDINFKPFTLDGTPPDLAFIIAPSCPSLLQKKLELKNIQFIKSDKRTDSIPVETNESKANSKNNETSIGTEDFTVSEQTSRATPTPNWIFSTDNTNAVNINKADKSSLIDAFRGTRVYETTIDKLINQRPYTDLDDLAFKLRFTQKVKTKLQEKLKKGNICF
;
A
#
# COMPACT_ATOMS: atom_id res chain seq x y z
N MET A 1 1.21 43.95 -7.66
CA MET A 1 0.82 42.54 -7.86
C MET A 1 2.08 41.69 -7.80
N PRO A 2 2.34 40.93 -6.73
CA PRO A 2 3.35 39.87 -6.79
C PRO A 2 2.66 38.59 -7.29
N GLU A 3 2.11 38.63 -8.51
CA GLU A 3 1.60 37.46 -9.21
C GLU A 3 2.72 36.93 -10.12
N ASP A 4 3.64 36.13 -9.57
CA ASP A 4 4.40 35.11 -10.35
C ASP A 4 5.45 34.32 -9.52
N ALA A 5 5.58 34.54 -8.21
CA ALA A 5 6.54 33.79 -7.40
C ALA A 5 6.01 32.40 -7.04
N GLY A 6 6.12 31.47 -7.99
CA GLY A 6 5.92 30.03 -7.81
C GLY A 6 4.61 29.55 -8.42
N LYS A 7 4.61 29.22 -9.72
CA LYS A 7 3.53 28.42 -10.32
C LYS A 7 3.46 27.09 -9.57
N LYS A 8 2.58 26.98 -8.57
CA LYS A 8 2.26 25.76 -7.82
C LYS A 8 1.81 24.72 -8.87
N ARG A 9 2.66 23.72 -9.17
CA ARG A 9 2.50 22.75 -10.28
C ARG A 9 2.26 21.32 -9.78
N PHE A 10 1.43 21.17 -8.76
CA PHE A 10 1.13 19.88 -8.14
C PHE A 10 0.39 18.92 -9.08
N ILE A 11 -0.48 19.41 -9.97
CA ILE A 11 -1.23 18.55 -10.90
C ILE A 11 -0.33 17.92 -11.96
N LYS A 12 0.66 18.67 -12.46
CA LYS A 12 1.61 18.11 -13.42
C LYS A 12 2.44 17.00 -12.79
N ASP A 13 3.01 17.28 -11.62
CA ASP A 13 3.85 16.33 -10.89
C ASP A 13 3.03 15.09 -10.48
N PHE A 14 1.80 15.31 -10.04
CA PHE A 14 0.81 14.27 -9.79
C PHE A 14 0.62 13.36 -11.01
N LEU A 15 0.27 13.92 -12.19
CA LEU A 15 0.05 13.13 -13.41
C LEU A 15 1.30 12.37 -13.86
N GLN A 16 2.49 12.97 -13.67
CA GLN A 16 3.76 12.30 -13.96
C GLN A 16 4.01 11.11 -13.03
N GLN A 17 3.74 11.25 -11.74
CA GLN A 17 3.82 10.15 -10.76
C GLN A 17 2.83 9.04 -11.09
N VAL A 18 1.55 9.38 -11.34
CA VAL A 18 0.53 8.42 -11.75
C VAL A 18 0.97 7.65 -13.00
N LYS A 19 1.50 8.36 -14.00
CA LYS A 19 1.98 7.77 -15.26
C LYS A 19 3.17 6.85 -15.03
N ALA A 20 4.12 7.22 -14.17
CA ALA A 20 5.26 6.36 -13.84
C ALA A 20 4.84 5.08 -13.10
N GLY A 21 3.68 5.10 -12.43
CA GLY A 21 3.25 4.03 -11.53
C GLY A 21 4.03 4.01 -10.21
N GLU A 22 4.87 5.03 -9.99
CA GLU A 22 5.61 5.30 -8.77
C GLU A 22 4.76 6.21 -7.86
N GLY A 23 4.72 5.96 -6.55
CA GLY A 23 3.99 6.85 -5.63
C GLY A 23 2.46 6.73 -5.68
N PHE A 24 1.91 5.67 -6.29
CA PHE A 24 0.47 5.37 -6.44
C PHE A 24 -0.38 5.41 -5.14
N ILE A 25 0.26 5.56 -4.00
CA ILE A 25 -0.17 5.03 -2.70
C ILE A 25 -0.85 6.06 -1.83
N GLU A 26 -0.55 7.34 -2.02
CA GLU A 26 -1.12 8.38 -1.17
C GLU A 26 -2.20 9.13 -1.94
N ASP A 27 -1.94 9.44 -3.21
CA ASP A 27 -2.75 10.40 -3.95
C ASP A 27 -3.82 9.74 -4.85
N ILE A 28 -3.61 8.52 -5.33
CA ILE A 28 -4.59 7.78 -6.15
C ILE A 28 -4.92 6.41 -5.58
N ARG A 29 -4.50 6.15 -4.34
CA ARG A 29 -4.83 4.90 -3.69
C ARG A 29 -6.33 4.72 -3.63
N ILE A 30 -6.71 3.51 -3.97
CA ILE A 30 -8.04 2.96 -3.87
C ILE A 30 -7.95 1.80 -2.88
N GLU A 31 -8.95 1.65 -2.03
CA GLU A 31 -9.03 0.50 -1.15
C GLU A 31 -9.36 -0.73 -1.98
N ARG A 32 -8.39 -1.64 -2.05
CA ARG A 32 -8.51 -2.86 -2.85
C ARG A 32 -9.11 -3.95 -1.98
N VAL A 33 -10.16 -4.58 -2.49
CA VAL A 33 -10.87 -5.64 -1.77
C VAL A 33 -9.93 -6.82 -1.52
N VAL A 34 -9.95 -7.29 -0.27
CA VAL A 34 -9.28 -8.51 0.18
C VAL A 34 -10.33 -9.51 0.60
N ARG A 35 -10.13 -10.76 0.19
CA ARG A 35 -11.03 -11.88 0.52
C ARG A 35 -10.23 -13.12 0.92
N PRO A 36 -10.84 -14.06 1.66
CA PRO A 36 -10.16 -15.32 1.96
C PRO A 36 -9.86 -16.12 0.68
N PRO A 37 -8.72 -16.85 0.60
CA PRO A 37 -8.45 -17.78 -0.48
C PRO A 37 -9.60 -18.78 -0.65
N GLY A 38 -9.98 -19.08 -1.89
CA GLY A 38 -11.08 -20.00 -2.21
C GLY A 38 -12.50 -19.43 -2.06
N SER A 39 -12.65 -18.17 -1.64
CA SER A 39 -13.95 -17.48 -1.66
C SER A 39 -14.41 -17.15 -3.10
N ASP A 40 -15.67 -16.78 -3.28
CA ASP A 40 -16.20 -16.21 -4.52
C ASP A 40 -15.91 -14.70 -4.62
N GLY A 41 -15.89 -14.15 -5.85
CA GLY A 41 -15.84 -12.71 -6.11
C GLY A 41 -14.53 -12.19 -6.70
N GLN A 42 -14.50 -10.90 -7.05
CA GLN A 42 -13.32 -10.21 -7.56
C GLN A 42 -12.57 -9.54 -6.41
N GLY A 43 -11.24 -9.62 -6.42
CA GLY A 43 -10.39 -9.01 -5.40
C GLY A 43 -9.15 -9.84 -5.09
N SER A 44 -8.22 -9.19 -4.39
CA SER A 44 -7.00 -9.83 -3.90
C SER A 44 -7.33 -10.85 -2.82
N THR A 45 -6.54 -11.92 -2.67
CA THR A 45 -6.78 -12.93 -1.64
C THR A 45 -5.69 -12.97 -0.59
N ALA A 46 -6.06 -12.98 0.69
CA ALA A 46 -5.13 -13.16 1.80
C ALA A 46 -5.88 -13.67 3.03
N LEU A 47 -5.15 -14.22 3.99
CA LEU A 47 -5.66 -14.55 5.32
C LEU A 47 -5.09 -13.56 6.35
N SER A 48 -5.88 -13.21 7.37
CA SER A 48 -5.36 -12.50 8.55
C SER A 48 -4.46 -13.43 9.36
N LEU A 49 -3.31 -12.93 9.79
CA LEU A 49 -2.44 -13.69 10.72
C LEU A 49 -2.99 -13.65 12.14
N SER A 50 -3.68 -12.56 12.52
CA SER A 50 -4.33 -12.40 13.82
C SER A 50 -5.72 -13.05 13.93
N GLY A 51 -6.22 -13.66 12.85
CA GLY A 51 -7.57 -14.23 12.78
C GLY A 51 -8.71 -13.20 12.71
N ARG A 52 -8.40 -11.93 12.44
CA ARG A 52 -9.39 -10.85 12.34
C ARG A 52 -10.08 -10.85 10.98
N PRO A 53 -11.34 -10.36 10.89
CA PRO A 53 -11.96 -10.13 9.60
C PRO A 53 -11.24 -8.97 8.89
N ILE A 54 -10.88 -9.20 7.62
CA ILE A 54 -10.19 -8.23 6.75
C ILE A 54 -11.01 -8.08 5.48
N SER A 55 -11.34 -6.84 5.11
CA SER A 55 -12.09 -6.53 3.88
C SER A 55 -11.24 -5.89 2.78
N ASP A 56 -10.07 -5.35 3.12
CA ASP A 56 -9.22 -4.60 2.20
C ASP A 56 -7.73 -4.70 2.55
N ILE A 57 -6.88 -4.22 1.64
CA ILE A 57 -5.43 -4.27 1.78
C ILE A 57 -4.96 -3.41 2.96
N THR A 58 -5.60 -2.28 3.25
CA THR A 58 -5.17 -1.42 4.35
C THR A 58 -5.37 -2.09 5.69
N GLN A 59 -6.55 -2.68 5.92
CA GLN A 59 -6.84 -3.47 7.11
C GLN A 59 -5.89 -4.66 7.24
N LEU A 60 -5.55 -5.34 6.14
CA LEU A 60 -4.59 -6.45 6.16
C LEU A 60 -3.22 -6.01 6.68
N LEU A 61 -2.73 -4.90 6.17
CA LEU A 61 -1.40 -4.39 6.52
C LEU A 61 -1.38 -3.80 7.93
N GLU A 62 -2.43 -3.12 8.36
CA GLU A 62 -2.57 -2.66 9.75
C GLU A 62 -2.67 -3.83 10.73
N ASP A 63 -3.33 -4.93 10.35
CA ASP A 63 -3.37 -6.17 11.14
C ASP A 63 -1.99 -6.81 11.26
N ASP A 64 -1.24 -6.90 10.16
CA ASP A 64 0.13 -7.44 10.16
C ASP A 64 1.10 -6.59 10.99
N LEU A 65 0.98 -5.27 10.90
CA LEU A 65 1.76 -4.34 11.74
C LEU A 65 1.40 -4.52 13.21
N ARG A 66 0.11 -4.61 13.55
CA ARG A 66 -0.32 -4.87 14.92
C ARG A 66 0.23 -6.19 15.45
N HIS A 67 0.09 -7.26 14.68
CA HIS A 67 0.55 -8.60 15.05
C HIS A 67 2.05 -8.60 15.42
N CYS A 68 2.86 -7.84 14.67
CA CYS A 68 4.29 -7.74 14.95
C CYS A 68 4.64 -6.70 16.04
N PHE A 69 4.26 -5.44 15.83
CA PHE A 69 4.66 -4.33 16.70
C PHE A 69 3.95 -4.33 18.04
N SER A 70 2.65 -4.65 18.07
CA SER A 70 1.88 -4.64 19.33
C SER A 70 1.96 -6.00 20.00
N ASP A 71 1.59 -7.05 19.28
CA ASP A 71 1.39 -8.36 19.89
C ASP A 71 2.71 -9.15 20.08
N GLY A 72 3.77 -8.79 19.35
CA GLY A 72 5.12 -9.35 19.58
C GLY A 72 5.45 -10.59 18.78
N PHE A 73 4.67 -10.85 17.74
CA PHE A 73 4.80 -12.07 16.98
C PHE A 73 5.56 -11.88 15.67
N PHE A 74 6.25 -12.93 15.27
CA PHE A 74 6.87 -13.01 13.97
C PHE A 74 5.81 -12.91 12.87
N THR A 75 6.00 -11.98 11.94
CA THR A 75 5.12 -11.78 10.79
C THR A 75 5.89 -12.01 9.51
N PHE A 76 5.49 -13.01 8.73
CA PHE A 76 6.08 -13.28 7.42
C PHE A 76 4.98 -13.28 6.34
N ARG A 77 5.22 -12.60 5.23
CA ARG A 77 4.34 -12.58 4.05
C ARG A 77 5.07 -12.81 2.75
N PHE A 78 4.46 -13.63 1.90
CA PHE A 78 4.75 -13.64 0.47
C PHE A 78 3.72 -12.76 -0.25
N VAL A 79 4.17 -11.90 -1.17
CA VAL A 79 3.26 -11.18 -2.07
C VAL A 79 3.44 -11.73 -3.48
N ALA A 80 2.43 -12.44 -3.95
CA ALA A 80 2.32 -13.00 -5.29
C ALA A 80 1.43 -12.10 -6.14
N ALA A 81 1.97 -11.53 -7.22
CA ALA A 81 1.23 -10.57 -8.03
C ALA A 81 1.48 -10.76 -9.53
N LEU A 82 0.48 -10.49 -10.37
CA LEU A 82 0.75 -10.35 -11.80
C LEU A 82 1.59 -9.10 -12.06
N VAL A 83 2.38 -9.09 -13.12
CA VAL A 83 3.16 -7.90 -13.51
C VAL A 83 2.22 -6.70 -13.70
N GLY A 84 2.56 -5.58 -13.07
CA GLY A 84 1.76 -4.35 -13.14
C GLY A 84 0.60 -4.27 -12.14
N SER A 85 0.42 -5.24 -11.24
CA SER A 85 -0.65 -5.25 -10.22
C SER A 85 -0.42 -4.36 -9.00
N GLY A 86 0.70 -3.62 -8.95
CA GLY A 86 1.04 -2.73 -7.83
C GLY A 86 1.79 -3.38 -6.66
N LYS A 87 2.55 -4.46 -6.88
CA LYS A 87 3.32 -5.17 -5.84
C LYS A 87 4.32 -4.28 -5.08
N THR A 88 5.11 -3.49 -5.81
CA THR A 88 6.04 -2.50 -5.27
C THR A 88 5.31 -1.37 -4.56
N SER A 89 4.11 -1.02 -5.03
CA SER A 89 3.25 -0.01 -4.41
C SER A 89 2.74 -0.49 -3.05
N LEU A 90 2.37 -1.76 -2.93
CA LEU A 90 1.98 -2.36 -1.64
C LEU A 90 3.12 -2.27 -0.62
N LEU A 91 4.34 -2.66 -0.99
CA LEU A 91 5.50 -2.56 -0.08
C LEU A 91 5.79 -1.13 0.35
N THR A 92 5.73 -0.21 -0.62
CA THR A 92 5.95 1.21 -0.32
C THR A 92 4.88 1.72 0.65
N TYR A 93 3.63 1.29 0.52
CA TYR A 93 2.58 1.68 1.48
C TYR A 93 2.80 1.10 2.86
N LEU A 94 3.19 -0.17 2.96
CA LEU A 94 3.52 -0.78 4.24
C LEU A 94 4.64 0.01 4.93
N HIS A 95 5.67 0.42 4.18
CA HIS A 95 6.72 1.30 4.70
C HIS A 95 6.19 2.68 5.13
N GLU A 96 5.23 3.28 4.42
CA GLU A 96 4.64 4.54 4.87
C GLU A 96 3.75 4.36 6.10
N LEU A 97 3.04 3.22 6.23
CA LEU A 97 2.27 2.88 7.43
C LEU A 97 3.14 2.75 8.67
N THR A 98 4.36 2.21 8.57
CA THR A 98 5.30 2.13 9.72
C THR A 98 5.73 3.50 10.23
N LYS A 99 5.52 4.59 9.47
CA LYS A 99 5.85 5.96 9.88
C LYS A 99 4.67 6.71 10.50
N THR A 100 3.49 6.09 10.55
CA THR A 100 2.25 6.76 11.02
C THR A 100 2.05 6.77 12.52
N GLN A 101 2.91 6.06 13.27
CA GLN A 101 2.90 6.07 14.73
C GLN A 101 4.30 6.36 15.23
N SER A 102 4.43 7.27 16.19
CA SER A 102 5.73 7.62 16.80
C SER A 102 6.39 6.40 17.46
N THR A 103 5.59 5.50 18.03
CA THR A 103 6.06 4.22 18.59
C THR A 103 6.74 3.37 17.52
N TYR A 104 6.21 3.33 16.30
CA TYR A 104 6.80 2.56 15.22
C TYR A 104 8.10 3.21 14.75
N THR A 105 8.12 4.53 14.53
CA THR A 105 9.30 5.25 14.06
C THR A 105 10.47 5.17 15.05
N ASN A 106 10.20 5.29 16.34
CA ASN A 106 11.25 5.38 17.37
C ASN A 106 11.72 4.00 17.88
N LEU A 107 10.94 2.95 17.64
CA LEU A 107 11.19 1.58 18.12
C LEU A 107 11.25 0.57 16.98
N SER A 108 11.70 0.99 15.79
CA SER A 108 11.94 0.02 14.72
C SER A 108 13.05 0.41 13.76
N VAL A 109 13.56 -0.61 13.09
CA VAL A 109 14.38 -0.48 11.90
C VAL A 109 13.59 -1.02 10.72
N VAL A 110 13.38 -0.18 9.70
CA VAL A 110 12.66 -0.54 8.48
C VAL A 110 13.62 -0.51 7.30
N VAL A 111 13.95 -1.70 6.79
CA VAL A 111 14.90 -1.88 5.69
C VAL A 111 14.13 -2.35 4.46
N ARG A 112 14.26 -1.59 3.37
CA ARG A 112 13.66 -1.93 2.08
C ARG A 112 14.75 -1.99 1.00
N PHE A 113 14.74 -3.06 0.22
CA PHE A 113 15.70 -3.28 -0.86
C PHE A 113 15.14 -4.23 -1.93
N GLN A 114 15.82 -4.28 -3.08
CA GLN A 114 15.48 -5.18 -4.18
C GLN A 114 16.51 -6.30 -4.26
N LEU A 115 16.08 -7.53 -4.58
CA LEU A 115 17.03 -8.65 -4.74
C LEU A 115 17.96 -8.46 -5.94
N SER A 116 17.54 -7.69 -6.93
CA SER A 116 18.36 -7.30 -8.07
C SER A 116 19.60 -6.48 -7.68
N ASP A 117 19.55 -5.70 -6.59
CA ASP A 117 20.68 -4.94 -6.06
C ASP A 117 21.86 -5.87 -5.71
N LEU A 118 21.55 -7.10 -5.28
CA LEU A 118 22.54 -8.09 -4.85
C LEU A 118 23.21 -8.83 -6.02
N LEU A 119 22.60 -8.81 -7.21
CA LEU A 119 23.15 -9.48 -8.39
C LEU A 119 24.45 -8.84 -8.88
N THR A 120 24.59 -7.53 -8.67
CA THR A 120 25.76 -6.75 -9.09
C THR A 120 26.91 -6.79 -8.08
N MET A 121 26.69 -7.38 -6.91
CA MET A 121 27.72 -7.49 -5.87
C MET A 121 28.79 -8.51 -6.26
N GLY A 122 30.00 -8.03 -6.49
CA GLY A 122 31.19 -8.87 -6.67
C GLY A 122 31.52 -9.70 -5.41
N GLY A 123 32.24 -10.80 -5.60
CA GLY A 123 32.68 -11.70 -4.54
C GLY A 123 32.26 -13.15 -4.77
N SER A 124 33.05 -14.09 -4.24
CA SER A 124 32.87 -15.55 -4.37
C SER A 124 31.88 -16.16 -3.37
N HIS A 125 31.29 -15.36 -2.49
CA HIS A 125 30.33 -15.83 -1.49
C HIS A 125 29.01 -16.27 -2.15
N SER A 126 28.34 -17.25 -1.53
CA SER A 126 26.99 -17.67 -1.91
C SER A 126 26.00 -16.52 -1.82
N PHE A 127 24.88 -16.63 -2.54
CA PHE A 127 23.89 -15.55 -2.58
C PHE A 127 23.24 -15.32 -1.21
N GLY A 128 23.06 -16.38 -0.42
CA GLY A 128 22.55 -16.28 0.95
C GLY A 128 23.43 -15.43 1.86
N ILE A 129 24.76 -15.55 1.76
CA ILE A 129 25.69 -14.69 2.51
C ILE A 129 25.56 -13.23 2.07
N LYS A 130 25.48 -12.98 0.75
CA LYS A 130 25.29 -11.62 0.23
C LYS A 130 24.00 -10.99 0.78
N LEU A 131 22.92 -11.76 0.85
CA LEU A 131 21.63 -11.33 1.40
C LEU A 131 21.73 -10.98 2.89
N TYR A 132 22.32 -11.85 3.72
CA TYR A 132 22.50 -11.54 5.15
C TYR A 132 23.41 -10.34 5.38
N CYS A 133 24.55 -10.26 4.69
CA CYS A 133 25.43 -9.09 4.77
C CYS A 133 24.69 -7.80 4.43
N HIS A 134 23.84 -7.83 3.40
CA HIS A 134 23.04 -6.67 3.00
C HIS A 134 22.04 -6.27 4.08
N ILE A 135 21.27 -7.23 4.59
CA ILE A 135 20.30 -7.03 5.68
C ILE A 135 20.99 -6.44 6.92
N LEU A 136 22.11 -7.03 7.33
CA LEU A 136 22.87 -6.60 8.50
C LEU A 136 23.47 -5.21 8.30
N ALA A 137 24.05 -4.92 7.12
CA ALA A 137 24.64 -3.62 6.84
C ALA A 137 23.61 -2.50 6.98
N TYR A 138 22.42 -2.67 6.39
CA TYR A 138 21.32 -1.71 6.55
C TYR A 138 20.83 -1.63 7.99
N THR A 139 20.74 -2.78 8.68
CA THR A 139 20.30 -2.82 10.08
C THR A 139 21.24 -2.01 10.97
N PHE A 140 22.55 -2.26 10.90
CA PHE A 140 23.54 -1.51 11.68
C PHE A 140 23.63 -0.03 11.27
N TRP A 141 23.44 0.28 9.98
CA TRP A 141 23.37 1.67 9.54
C TRP A 141 22.25 2.42 10.25
N GLU A 142 21.03 1.87 10.24
CA GLU A 142 19.87 2.45 10.91
C GLU A 142 20.07 2.51 12.42
N LEU A 143 20.52 1.42 13.06
CA LEU A 143 20.75 1.40 14.51
C LEU A 143 21.75 2.47 14.97
N LEU A 144 22.78 2.78 14.17
CA LEU A 144 23.81 3.76 14.52
C LEU A 144 23.46 5.21 14.13
N HIS A 145 22.82 5.42 12.98
CA HIS A 145 22.70 6.75 12.36
C HIS A 145 21.28 7.32 12.42
N ASN A 146 20.27 6.52 12.76
CA ASN A 146 18.91 7.01 12.88
C ASN A 146 18.76 7.87 14.15
N LYS A 147 18.33 9.12 13.97
CA LYS A 147 18.22 10.11 15.04
C LYS A 147 17.04 9.87 15.97
N ASP A 148 16.01 9.18 15.49
CA ASP A 148 14.77 8.93 16.21
C ASP A 148 14.90 7.76 17.21
N LEU A 149 15.97 6.95 17.08
CA LEU A 149 16.28 5.84 17.98
C LEU A 149 17.00 6.29 19.24
N SER A 150 16.70 5.61 20.35
CA SER A 150 17.30 5.86 21.66
C SER A 150 18.80 5.56 21.69
N ASP A 151 19.54 6.28 22.54
CA ASP A 151 20.98 6.05 22.72
C ASP A 151 21.28 4.65 23.27
N ALA A 152 20.34 4.05 24.03
CA ALA A 152 20.48 2.69 24.54
C ALA A 152 20.61 1.66 23.39
N VAL A 153 19.76 1.78 22.36
CA VAL A 153 19.80 0.90 21.17
C VAL A 153 21.08 1.13 20.37
N LYS A 154 21.51 2.38 20.19
CA LYS A 154 22.78 2.74 19.53
C LYS A 154 23.98 2.08 20.21
N ASN A 155 24.03 2.18 21.54
CA ASN A 155 25.12 1.61 22.34
C ASN A 155 25.20 0.08 22.22
N VAL A 156 24.06 -0.62 22.08
CA VAL A 156 24.04 -2.06 21.81
C VAL A 156 24.68 -2.37 20.46
N ALA A 157 24.32 -1.64 19.41
CA ALA A 157 24.89 -1.83 18.08
C ALA A 157 26.41 -1.56 18.07
N GLU A 158 26.88 -0.51 18.74
CA GLU A 158 28.32 -0.23 18.88
C GLU A 158 29.05 -1.34 19.66
N ARG A 159 28.46 -1.83 20.75
CA ARG A 159 29.02 -2.94 21.52
C ARG A 159 29.18 -4.20 20.67
N ILE A 160 28.12 -4.62 19.97
CA ILE A 160 28.17 -5.82 19.11
C ILE A 160 29.27 -5.69 18.05
N LEU A 161 29.40 -4.52 17.42
CA LEU A 161 30.47 -4.31 16.43
C LEU A 161 31.86 -4.27 17.07
N SER A 162 32.00 -3.75 18.29
CA SER A 162 33.29 -3.74 19.01
C SER A 162 33.78 -5.13 19.40
N GLU A 163 32.87 -6.11 19.55
CA GLU A 163 33.22 -7.51 19.80
C GLU A 163 33.81 -8.19 18.55
N LEU A 164 33.48 -7.67 17.35
CA LEU A 164 33.89 -8.25 16.07
C LEU A 164 35.00 -7.48 15.36
N LEU A 165 35.13 -6.18 15.62
CA LEU A 165 35.95 -5.25 14.84
C LEU A 165 36.97 -4.53 15.72
N ASP A 166 38.15 -4.27 15.15
CA ASP A 166 39.15 -3.44 15.81
C ASP A 166 38.65 -1.99 15.95
N HIS A 167 39.17 -1.28 16.96
CA HIS A 167 38.74 0.10 17.26
C HIS A 167 38.83 1.04 16.03
N SER A 168 39.85 0.87 15.19
CA SER A 168 40.03 1.67 13.97
C SER A 168 38.95 1.40 12.91
N GLN A 169 38.48 0.16 12.80
CA GLN A 169 37.42 -0.25 11.87
C GLN A 169 36.06 0.24 12.36
N LEU A 170 35.78 0.06 13.66
CA LEU A 170 34.57 0.55 14.30
C LEU A 170 34.42 2.06 14.13
N SER A 171 35.49 2.83 14.43
CA SER A 171 35.48 4.29 14.27
C SER A 171 35.21 4.72 12.83
N GLN A 172 35.65 3.94 11.83
CA GLN A 172 35.38 4.23 10.43
C GLN A 172 33.93 3.95 10.01
N LEU A 173 33.23 3.03 10.68
CA LEU A 173 31.82 2.75 10.46
C LEU A 173 30.93 3.77 11.15
N THR A 174 31.20 4.08 12.42
CA THR A 174 30.37 5.03 13.20
C THR A 174 30.49 6.48 12.72
N SER A 175 31.62 6.84 12.10
CA SER A 175 31.82 8.17 11.50
C SER A 175 31.35 8.29 10.04
N ALA A 176 30.82 7.22 9.45
CA ALA A 176 30.42 7.22 8.05
C ALA A 176 29.21 8.14 7.84
N ARG A 177 29.29 9.02 6.83
CA ARG A 177 28.19 9.94 6.48
C ARG A 177 27.32 9.45 5.32
N ASN A 178 27.78 8.42 4.61
CA ASN A 178 27.08 7.90 3.45
C ASN A 178 27.06 6.37 3.49
N PHE A 179 25.84 5.81 3.50
CA PHE A 179 25.63 4.38 3.52
C PHE A 179 26.32 3.66 2.35
N LYS A 180 26.00 4.03 1.10
CA LYS A 180 26.45 3.30 -0.10
C LYS A 180 27.94 3.42 -0.37
N ILE A 181 28.52 4.59 -0.12
CA ILE A 181 29.92 4.90 -0.50
C ILE A 181 30.90 4.51 0.61
N GLN A 182 30.54 4.74 1.87
CA GLN A 182 31.48 4.63 2.99
C GLN A 182 31.15 3.43 3.88
N PHE A 183 29.91 3.31 4.34
CA PHE A 183 29.53 2.32 5.34
C PHE A 183 29.47 0.91 4.75
N TYR A 184 28.61 0.72 3.74
CA TYR A 184 28.27 -0.59 3.17
C TYR A 184 29.50 -1.36 2.64
N PRO A 185 30.41 -0.78 1.85
CA PRO A 185 31.58 -1.50 1.34
C PRO A 185 32.54 -1.92 2.47
N LYS A 186 32.72 -1.05 3.47
CA LYS A 186 33.58 -1.34 4.62
C LYS A 186 32.97 -2.41 5.52
N PHE A 187 31.69 -2.28 5.84
CA PHE A 187 30.95 -3.23 6.66
C PHE A 187 31.03 -4.64 6.06
N ASN A 188 30.74 -4.77 4.77
CA ASN A 188 30.80 -6.07 4.09
C ASN A 188 32.20 -6.66 4.07
N LYS A 189 33.23 -5.82 3.86
CA LYS A 189 34.62 -6.28 3.92
C LYS A 189 34.94 -6.82 5.31
N TYR A 190 34.62 -6.06 6.36
CA TYR A 190 34.97 -6.45 7.73
C TYR A 190 34.19 -7.68 8.22
N LEU A 191 32.89 -7.78 7.91
CA LEU A 191 32.12 -8.95 8.29
C LEU A 191 32.48 -10.21 7.49
N ALA A 192 32.83 -10.09 6.21
CA ALA A 192 33.30 -11.24 5.44
C ALA A 192 34.57 -11.88 6.06
N ASP A 193 35.44 -11.05 6.65
CA ASP A 193 36.69 -11.49 7.29
C ASP A 193 36.49 -12.02 8.73
N SER A 194 35.32 -11.79 9.34
CA SER A 194 35.04 -12.12 10.75
C SER A 194 34.76 -13.61 11.03
N GLY A 195 34.44 -14.39 9.99
CA GLY A 195 34.15 -15.82 10.12
C GLY A 195 32.85 -16.17 10.86
N VAL A 196 31.97 -15.19 11.11
CA VAL A 196 30.70 -15.41 11.83
C VAL A 196 29.69 -16.22 11.00
N GLY A 197 28.91 -17.06 11.69
CA GLY A 197 27.70 -17.64 11.11
C GLY A 197 26.64 -16.56 10.94
N PHE A 198 26.37 -16.12 9.70
CA PHE A 198 25.50 -14.98 9.43
C PHE A 198 24.06 -15.12 9.96
N GLU A 199 23.49 -16.32 9.93
CA GLU A 199 22.17 -16.59 10.48
C GLU A 199 22.15 -16.45 12.02
N ASP A 200 23.11 -17.07 12.71
CA ASP A 200 23.26 -16.95 14.17
C ASP A 200 23.51 -15.51 14.58
N PHE A 201 24.36 -14.81 13.83
CA PHE A 201 24.68 -13.42 14.08
C PHE A 201 23.46 -12.51 13.87
N PHE A 202 22.64 -12.78 12.86
CA PHE A 202 21.39 -12.05 12.64
C PHE A 202 20.47 -12.16 13.86
N PHE A 203 20.16 -13.38 14.32
CA PHE A 203 19.29 -13.57 15.48
C PHE A 203 19.92 -13.08 16.80
N TYR A 204 21.25 -13.15 16.93
CA TYR A 204 21.98 -12.54 18.06
C TYR A 204 21.72 -11.02 18.11
N VAL A 205 21.88 -10.31 16.99
CA VAL A 205 21.62 -8.87 16.93
C VAL A 205 20.17 -8.54 17.34
N LEU A 206 19.19 -9.32 16.85
CA LEU A 206 17.79 -9.10 17.23
C LEU A 206 17.58 -9.28 18.73
N ALA A 207 18.16 -10.33 19.31
CA ALA A 207 18.02 -10.66 20.73
C ALA A 207 18.65 -9.59 21.63
N GLU A 208 19.89 -9.16 21.34
CA GLU A 208 20.61 -8.17 22.13
C GLU A 208 19.91 -6.80 22.13
N VAL A 209 19.34 -6.39 20.99
CA VAL A 209 18.56 -5.15 20.91
C VAL A 209 17.23 -5.31 21.66
N SER A 210 16.56 -6.46 21.52
CA SER A 210 15.29 -6.73 22.20
C SER A 210 15.44 -6.86 23.72
N GLU A 211 16.63 -7.22 24.23
CA GLU A 211 16.91 -7.24 25.66
C GLU A 211 16.90 -5.83 26.27
N VAL A 212 17.46 -4.86 25.54
CA VAL A 212 17.53 -3.46 25.99
C VAL A 212 16.23 -2.72 25.69
N GLU A 213 15.58 -3.01 24.58
CA GLU A 213 14.31 -2.40 24.17
C GLU A 213 13.31 -3.49 23.71
N PRO A 214 12.50 -4.05 24.63
CA PRO A 214 11.62 -5.19 24.34
C PRO A 214 10.50 -4.94 23.31
N LEU A 215 10.22 -3.66 23.02
CA LEU A 215 9.24 -3.26 22.01
C LEU A 215 9.88 -3.00 20.64
N PHE A 216 11.21 -3.14 20.52
CA PHE A 216 11.92 -2.88 19.28
C PHE A 216 11.53 -3.89 18.20
N THR A 217 11.23 -3.38 17.00
CA THR A 217 10.75 -4.20 15.87
C THR A 217 11.66 -4.08 14.66
N PHE A 218 11.94 -5.21 14.00
CA PHE A 218 12.75 -5.24 12.79
C PHE A 218 11.86 -5.55 11.59
N VAL A 219 11.93 -4.71 10.56
CA VAL A 219 11.07 -4.80 9.38
C VAL A 219 11.93 -4.90 8.12
N TYR A 220 11.76 -5.98 7.35
CA TYR A 220 12.47 -6.22 6.10
C TYR A 220 11.48 -6.37 4.95
N LEU A 221 11.53 -5.42 4.00
CA LEU A 221 10.65 -5.34 2.85
C LEU A 221 11.47 -5.60 1.57
N THR A 222 11.41 -6.84 1.08
CA THR A 222 12.22 -7.31 -0.04
C THR A 222 11.39 -7.44 -1.32
N ASP A 223 11.76 -6.68 -2.36
CA ASP A 223 11.11 -6.72 -3.68
C ASP A 223 11.94 -7.52 -4.70
N GLU A 224 11.33 -7.78 -5.85
CA GLU A 224 11.94 -8.38 -7.04
C GLU A 224 12.52 -9.79 -6.86
N LEU A 225 11.79 -10.69 -6.19
CA LEU A 225 12.10 -12.12 -6.24
C LEU A 225 12.17 -12.64 -7.69
N ASP A 226 11.38 -12.05 -8.58
CA ASP A 226 11.40 -12.34 -10.01
C ASP A 226 12.71 -11.99 -10.71
N ALA A 227 13.54 -11.09 -10.16
CA ALA A 227 14.87 -10.82 -10.71
C ALA A 227 15.82 -12.04 -10.61
N LEU A 228 15.53 -12.98 -9.71
CA LEU A 228 16.34 -14.18 -9.52
C LEU A 228 15.96 -15.32 -10.47
N GLN A 229 14.90 -15.20 -11.28
CA GLN A 229 14.38 -16.27 -12.14
C GLN A 229 15.44 -16.88 -13.07
N ASN A 230 16.37 -16.06 -13.56
CA ASN A 230 17.47 -16.49 -14.43
C ASN A 230 18.68 -17.06 -13.67
N PHE A 231 18.63 -17.14 -12.34
CA PHE A 231 19.72 -17.58 -11.48
C PHE A 231 19.25 -18.70 -10.53
N PRO A 232 19.08 -19.95 -11.01
CA PRO A 232 18.51 -21.04 -10.22
C PRO A 232 19.23 -21.29 -8.90
N ASN A 233 20.57 -21.21 -8.89
CA ASN A 233 21.35 -21.36 -7.66
C ASN A 233 21.03 -20.28 -6.62
N TYR A 234 20.79 -19.03 -7.06
CA TYR A 234 20.44 -17.94 -6.16
C TYR A 234 19.02 -18.08 -5.60
N ILE A 235 18.09 -18.60 -6.40
CA ILE A 235 16.76 -18.96 -5.91
C ILE A 235 16.86 -20.05 -4.84
N GLN A 236 17.64 -21.10 -5.07
CA GLN A 236 17.82 -22.19 -4.10
C GLN A 236 18.47 -21.71 -2.80
N ASP A 237 19.49 -20.86 -2.90
CA ASP A 237 20.13 -20.21 -1.74
C ASP A 237 19.11 -19.35 -0.97
N THR A 238 18.34 -18.53 -1.68
CA THR A 238 17.29 -17.66 -1.09
C THR A 238 16.23 -18.49 -0.39
N ARG A 239 15.77 -19.57 -1.02
CA ARG A 239 14.79 -20.51 -0.46
C ARG A 239 15.31 -21.19 0.79
N SER A 240 16.56 -21.65 0.77
CA SER A 240 17.20 -22.29 1.92
C SER A 240 17.33 -21.32 3.09
N LEU A 241 17.73 -20.07 2.81
CA LEU A 241 17.87 -19.01 3.81
C LEU A 241 16.53 -18.69 4.48
N PHE A 242 15.49 -18.35 3.70
CA PHE A 242 14.19 -18.02 4.29
C PHE A 242 13.54 -19.22 4.98
N LYS A 243 13.78 -20.46 4.49
CA LYS A 243 13.34 -21.67 5.21
C LYS A 243 13.96 -21.75 6.60
N ALA A 244 15.27 -21.56 6.70
CA ALA A 244 15.99 -21.63 7.97
C ALA A 244 15.52 -20.52 8.92
N LEU A 245 15.44 -19.28 8.42
CA LEU A 245 14.98 -18.12 9.17
C LEU A 245 13.57 -18.31 9.73
N ILE A 246 12.60 -18.70 8.88
CA ILE A 246 11.21 -18.92 9.30
C ILE A 246 11.12 -20.03 10.34
N LYS A 247 11.82 -21.15 10.11
CA LYS A 247 11.86 -22.26 11.09
C LYS A 247 12.40 -21.80 12.42
N ARG A 248 13.50 -21.06 12.42
CA ARG A 248 14.15 -20.59 13.65
C ARG A 248 13.26 -19.61 14.41
N ALA A 249 12.68 -18.64 13.72
CA ALA A 249 11.72 -17.70 14.32
C ALA A 249 10.50 -18.44 14.92
N CYS A 250 9.96 -19.45 14.25
CA CYS A 250 8.81 -20.20 14.76
C CYS A 250 9.17 -21.22 15.86
N GLN A 251 10.32 -21.88 15.79
CA GLN A 251 10.67 -23.00 16.66
C GLN A 251 11.49 -22.58 17.87
N GLU A 252 12.53 -21.77 17.68
CA GLU A 252 13.43 -21.34 18.77
C GLU A 252 12.79 -20.20 19.57
N PHE A 253 12.19 -19.24 18.88
CA PHE A 253 11.55 -18.09 19.53
C PHE A 253 10.06 -18.33 19.82
N SER A 254 9.50 -19.49 19.48
CA SER A 254 8.05 -19.78 19.59
C SER A 254 7.18 -18.69 18.94
N SER A 255 7.67 -18.12 17.83
CA SER A 255 7.11 -16.94 17.15
C SER A 255 7.09 -15.66 17.97
N ASN A 256 7.58 -15.61 19.22
CA ASN A 256 7.65 -14.42 20.07
C ASN A 256 8.89 -13.57 19.73
N ILE A 257 8.95 -13.09 18.49
CA ILE A 257 10.01 -12.18 18.04
C ILE A 257 9.40 -11.09 17.15
N ARG A 258 9.75 -9.83 17.43
CA ARG A 258 9.29 -8.65 16.69
C ARG A 258 10.04 -8.49 15.37
N LEU A 259 9.77 -9.40 14.45
CA LEU A 259 10.38 -9.46 13.14
C LEU A 259 9.29 -9.55 12.08
N LEU A 260 9.23 -8.55 11.20
CA LEU A 260 8.29 -8.48 10.08
C LEU A 260 9.05 -8.60 8.76
N ILE A 261 8.70 -9.58 7.93
CA ILE A 261 9.35 -9.83 6.65
C ILE A 261 8.31 -9.94 5.55
N TYR A 262 8.49 -9.16 4.50
CA TYR A 262 7.74 -9.28 3.26
C TYR A 262 8.68 -9.64 2.11
N LEU A 263 8.37 -10.71 1.39
CA LEU A 263 9.08 -11.09 0.17
C LEU A 263 8.12 -11.06 -1.02
N VAL A 264 8.47 -10.27 -2.04
CA VAL A 264 7.56 -9.94 -3.14
C VAL A 264 8.10 -10.39 -4.48
N GLY A 265 7.23 -10.99 -5.29
CA GLY A 265 7.55 -11.46 -6.63
C GLY A 265 6.33 -11.58 -7.53
N THR A 266 6.54 -12.10 -8.74
CA THR A 266 5.43 -12.43 -9.63
C THR A 266 4.67 -13.66 -9.13
N SER A 267 3.38 -13.79 -9.47
CA SER A 267 2.57 -14.95 -9.06
C SER A 267 3.19 -16.28 -9.49
N GLU A 268 3.79 -16.33 -10.68
CA GLU A 268 4.49 -17.52 -11.18
C GLU A 268 5.73 -17.84 -10.36
N ASN A 269 6.59 -16.85 -10.09
CA ASN A 269 7.85 -17.07 -9.37
C ASN A 269 7.63 -17.36 -7.89
N VAL A 270 6.66 -16.71 -7.24
CA VAL A 270 6.27 -17.07 -5.86
C VAL A 270 5.63 -18.46 -5.84
N GLY A 271 4.80 -18.76 -6.85
CA GLY A 271 4.22 -20.07 -7.13
C GLY A 271 5.25 -21.19 -7.11
N SER A 272 6.25 -21.11 -7.99
CA SER A 272 7.34 -22.07 -8.07
C SER A 272 8.24 -22.05 -6.83
N PHE A 273 8.48 -20.87 -6.25
CA PHE A 273 9.31 -20.74 -5.05
C PHE A 273 8.77 -21.59 -3.90
N ILE A 274 7.46 -21.57 -3.66
CA ILE A 274 6.82 -22.28 -2.56
C ILE A 274 6.56 -23.74 -2.94
N ALA A 275 6.02 -24.04 -4.13
CA ALA A 275 5.61 -25.39 -4.52
C ALA A 275 6.78 -26.36 -4.72
N GLU A 276 7.99 -25.87 -5.02
CA GLU A 276 9.18 -26.71 -5.18
C GLU A 276 9.76 -27.21 -3.85
N ASP A 277 9.35 -26.67 -2.70
CA ASP A 277 9.77 -27.14 -1.37
C ASP A 277 8.56 -27.31 -0.45
N SER A 278 8.13 -28.56 -0.28
CA SER A 278 7.00 -28.93 0.60
C SER A 278 7.11 -28.40 2.03
N VAL A 279 8.33 -28.16 2.53
CA VAL A 279 8.53 -27.60 3.86
C VAL A 279 8.19 -26.12 3.85
N ILE A 280 8.65 -25.36 2.86
CA ILE A 280 8.24 -23.96 2.68
C ILE A 280 6.73 -23.89 2.51
N GLU A 281 6.13 -24.72 1.64
CA GLU A 281 4.69 -24.76 1.43
C GLU A 281 3.91 -24.93 2.75
N SER A 282 4.35 -25.86 3.60
CA SER A 282 3.73 -26.08 4.91
C SER A 282 3.88 -24.90 5.88
N LEU A 283 4.99 -24.16 5.78
CA LEU A 283 5.30 -23.05 6.68
C LEU A 283 4.61 -21.74 6.28
N VAL A 284 4.42 -21.50 4.98
CA VAL A 284 4.01 -20.18 4.46
C VAL A 284 2.67 -20.18 3.72
N GLY A 285 1.99 -21.32 3.61
CA GLY A 285 0.73 -21.42 2.86
C GLY A 285 -0.35 -20.42 3.28
N HIS A 286 -0.41 -20.06 4.57
CA HIS A 286 -1.34 -19.04 5.10
C HIS A 286 -0.82 -17.60 5.05
N SER A 287 0.46 -17.43 4.70
CA SER A 287 1.18 -16.16 4.66
C SER A 287 1.23 -15.52 3.27
N VAL A 288 0.53 -16.09 2.28
CA VAL A 288 0.52 -15.57 0.90
C VAL A 288 -0.57 -14.52 0.72
N ILE A 289 -0.18 -13.36 0.18
CA ILE A 289 -1.05 -12.31 -0.34
C ILE A 289 -1.03 -12.42 -1.87
N ASN A 290 -2.13 -12.85 -2.47
CA ASN A 290 -2.28 -12.83 -3.91
C ASN A 290 -2.92 -11.50 -4.32
N LEU A 291 -2.12 -10.64 -4.95
CA LEU A 291 -2.61 -9.38 -5.51
C LEU A 291 -3.24 -9.60 -6.87
N ASP A 292 -4.48 -9.15 -6.98
CA ASP A 292 -5.21 -9.14 -8.25
C ASP A 292 -4.60 -8.10 -9.23
N LYS A 293 -4.81 -8.28 -10.54
CA LYS A 293 -4.31 -7.35 -11.57
C LYS A 293 -4.94 -5.96 -11.56
N GLY A 294 -6.09 -5.85 -10.89
CA GLY A 294 -6.94 -4.67 -10.88
C GLY A 294 -8.16 -4.87 -11.76
N ASN A 295 -9.28 -4.35 -11.29
CA ASN A 295 -10.61 -4.57 -11.88
C ASN A 295 -11.17 -3.28 -12.49
N SER A 296 -12.17 -3.40 -13.35
CA SER A 296 -12.77 -2.23 -14.03
C SER A 296 -13.29 -1.18 -13.04
N ASN A 297 -13.82 -1.61 -11.89
CA ASN A 297 -14.26 -0.68 -10.83
C ASN A 297 -13.07 0.09 -10.23
N GLU A 298 -11.94 -0.58 -10.00
CA GLU A 298 -10.71 0.03 -9.50
C GLU A 298 -10.20 1.11 -10.47
N PHE A 299 -10.21 0.80 -11.77
CA PHE A 299 -9.80 1.73 -12.82
C PHE A 299 -10.72 2.95 -12.92
N GLU A 300 -12.03 2.75 -12.80
CA GLU A 300 -13.01 3.84 -12.81
C GLU A 300 -12.86 4.76 -11.59
N MET A 301 -12.54 4.20 -10.41
CA MET A 301 -12.25 5.00 -9.21
C MET A 301 -11.01 5.87 -9.40
N ILE A 302 -9.94 5.32 -9.99
CA ILE A 302 -8.71 6.08 -10.29
C ILE A 302 -8.99 7.17 -11.34
N ARG A 303 -9.75 6.85 -12.39
CA ARG A 303 -10.20 7.81 -13.40
C ARG A 303 -10.90 8.99 -12.74
N LYS A 304 -11.94 8.74 -11.94
CA LYS A 304 -12.68 9.79 -11.22
C LYS A 304 -11.78 10.63 -10.33
N LYS A 305 -10.85 10.00 -9.61
CA LYS A 305 -9.85 10.71 -8.78
C LYS A 305 -8.98 11.68 -9.59
N ILE A 306 -8.56 11.31 -10.79
CA ILE A 306 -7.78 12.18 -11.68
C ILE A 306 -8.67 13.30 -12.24
N GLU A 307 -9.84 12.95 -12.75
CA GLU A 307 -10.81 13.89 -13.32
C GLU A 307 -11.25 14.97 -12.33
N GLU A 308 -11.56 14.58 -11.09
CA GLU A 308 -11.94 15.51 -10.03
C GLU A 308 -10.83 16.48 -9.65
N ARG A 309 -9.56 16.06 -9.75
CA ARG A 309 -8.39 16.92 -9.52
C ARG A 309 -8.22 17.93 -10.63
N ILE A 310 -8.27 17.49 -11.89
CA ILE A 310 -8.21 18.39 -13.05
C ILE A 310 -9.33 19.43 -12.99
N LYS A 311 -10.55 18.97 -12.69
CA LYS A 311 -11.70 19.86 -12.52
C LYS A 311 -11.51 20.83 -11.37
N GLY A 312 -10.99 20.37 -10.23
CA GLY A 312 -10.70 21.24 -9.08
C GLY A 312 -9.62 22.28 -9.37
N ALA A 313 -8.63 21.96 -10.20
CA ALA A 313 -7.50 22.83 -10.47
C ALA A 313 -7.75 23.86 -11.59
N TYR A 314 -8.60 23.55 -12.57
CA TYR A 314 -8.69 24.34 -13.82
C TYR A 314 -10.11 24.72 -14.26
N LYS A 315 -11.16 24.34 -13.54
CA LYS A 315 -12.55 24.65 -13.96
C LYS A 315 -12.80 26.16 -14.01
N GLY A 316 -13.05 26.70 -15.20
CA GLY A 316 -13.25 28.14 -15.41
C GLY A 316 -12.09 28.83 -16.14
N TYR A 317 -11.01 28.09 -16.44
CA TYR A 317 -9.95 28.58 -17.33
C TYR A 317 -10.44 28.60 -18.78
N LYS A 318 -9.89 29.52 -19.58
CA LYS A 318 -10.33 29.81 -20.96
C LYS A 318 -10.48 28.57 -21.85
N ASN A 319 -9.63 27.56 -21.69
CA ASN A 319 -9.62 26.35 -22.51
C ASN A 319 -10.15 25.11 -21.77
N PHE A 320 -10.77 25.29 -20.59
CA PHE A 320 -11.19 24.17 -19.76
C PHE A 320 -12.19 23.26 -20.46
N ASP A 321 -13.23 23.83 -21.09
CA ASP A 321 -14.30 23.02 -21.69
C ASP A 321 -13.78 22.14 -22.85
N GLN A 322 -12.85 22.67 -23.66
CA GLN A 322 -12.20 21.92 -24.74
C GLN A 322 -11.33 20.79 -24.19
N ALA A 323 -10.46 21.11 -23.22
CA ALA A 323 -9.62 20.12 -22.56
C ALA A 323 -10.45 19.03 -21.86
N TRP A 324 -11.56 19.42 -21.23
CA TRP A 324 -12.46 18.51 -20.54
C TRP A 324 -13.16 17.56 -21.51
N GLN A 325 -13.64 18.05 -22.66
CA GLN A 325 -14.17 17.19 -23.71
C GLN A 325 -13.13 16.19 -24.23
N GLU A 326 -11.88 16.63 -24.46
CA GLU A 326 -10.80 15.71 -24.84
C GLU A 326 -10.52 14.64 -23.78
N ILE A 327 -10.53 15.00 -22.48
CA ILE A 327 -10.35 14.06 -21.37
C ILE A 327 -11.49 13.03 -21.32
N GLN A 328 -12.74 13.48 -21.46
CA GLN A 328 -13.91 12.59 -21.41
C GLN A 328 -13.94 11.59 -22.57
N ASN A 329 -13.34 11.95 -23.72
CA ASN A 329 -13.26 11.12 -24.92
C ASN A 329 -12.08 10.12 -24.90
N ILE A 330 -11.25 10.09 -23.85
CA ILE A 330 -10.16 9.10 -23.74
C ILE A 330 -10.75 7.69 -23.68
N LEU A 331 -10.42 6.86 -24.67
CA LEU A 331 -10.83 5.46 -24.71
C LEU A 331 -10.10 4.64 -23.65
N LEU A 332 -10.86 4.02 -22.74
CA LEU A 332 -10.32 3.10 -21.75
C LEU A 332 -10.10 1.74 -22.40
N ASN A 333 -8.85 1.28 -22.44
CA ASN A 333 -8.52 -0.01 -23.03
C ASN A 333 -8.79 -1.14 -22.01
N PRO A 334 -9.71 -2.07 -22.28
CA PRO A 334 -10.27 -2.99 -21.27
C PRO A 334 -9.31 -4.12 -20.81
N ALA A 335 -8.15 -4.28 -21.43
CA ALA A 335 -7.28 -5.45 -21.23
C ALA A 335 -6.11 -5.25 -20.25
N ASN A 336 -6.06 -4.15 -19.50
CA ASN A 336 -4.82 -3.72 -18.86
C ASN A 336 -4.80 -3.94 -17.34
N ASN A 337 -3.64 -4.34 -16.81
CA ASN A 337 -3.34 -4.29 -15.38
C ASN A 337 -3.27 -2.83 -14.90
N LEU A 338 -3.24 -2.64 -13.57
CA LEU A 338 -3.18 -1.32 -12.94
C LEU A 338 -2.10 -0.41 -13.52
N ARG A 339 -0.86 -0.88 -13.68
CA ARG A 339 0.25 -0.09 -14.24
C ARG A 339 -0.07 0.42 -15.65
N THR A 340 -0.50 -0.45 -16.54
CA THR A 340 -0.76 -0.09 -17.94
C THR A 340 -1.96 0.85 -18.06
N PHE A 341 -3.01 0.65 -17.24
CA PHE A 341 -4.12 1.59 -17.16
C PHE A 341 -3.64 3.01 -16.83
N CYS A 342 -2.79 3.14 -15.82
CA CYS A 342 -2.32 4.43 -15.34
C CYS A 342 -1.36 5.11 -16.30
N GLN A 343 -0.43 4.36 -16.88
CA GLN A 343 0.46 4.85 -17.93
C GLN A 343 -0.33 5.45 -19.11
N ASN A 344 -1.38 4.75 -19.56
CA ASN A 344 -2.17 5.18 -20.70
C ASN A 344 -3.08 6.35 -20.35
N TYR A 345 -3.89 6.23 -19.30
CA TYR A 345 -4.90 7.24 -18.97
C TYR A 345 -4.24 8.52 -18.44
N ALA A 346 -3.36 8.42 -17.42
CA ALA A 346 -2.68 9.61 -16.91
C ALA A 346 -1.71 10.20 -17.94
N GLY A 347 -1.11 9.37 -18.80
CA GLY A 347 -0.31 9.83 -19.93
C GLY A 347 -1.11 10.67 -20.93
N ALA A 348 -2.31 10.23 -21.29
CA ALA A 348 -3.21 10.99 -22.17
C ALA A 348 -3.69 12.29 -21.50
N VAL A 349 -4.11 12.23 -20.23
CA VAL A 349 -4.50 13.43 -19.47
C VAL A 349 -3.34 14.41 -19.34
N LEU A 350 -2.11 13.93 -19.14
CA LEU A 350 -0.91 14.78 -19.09
C LEU A 350 -0.65 15.50 -20.42
N GLN A 351 -0.84 14.85 -21.56
CA GLN A 351 -0.70 15.51 -22.87
C GLN A 351 -1.73 16.63 -23.05
N ILE A 352 -2.97 16.38 -22.65
CA ILE A 352 -4.03 17.40 -22.69
C ILE A 352 -3.69 18.54 -21.73
N HIS A 353 -3.23 18.21 -20.51
CA HIS A 353 -2.77 19.20 -19.54
C HIS A 353 -1.64 20.09 -20.11
N GLU A 354 -0.63 19.49 -20.72
CA GLU A 354 0.48 20.23 -21.30
C GLU A 354 0.08 21.07 -22.53
N LYS A 355 -0.98 20.67 -23.25
CA LYS A 355 -1.54 21.40 -24.38
C LYS A 355 -2.36 22.62 -23.95
N TYR A 356 -3.10 22.52 -22.85
CA TYR A 356 -4.11 23.54 -22.48
C TYR A 356 -3.81 24.34 -21.20
N PHE A 357 -3.03 23.80 -20.25
CA PHE A 357 -2.86 24.36 -18.90
C PHE A 357 -1.40 24.53 -18.46
N LYS A 358 -0.41 24.23 -19.31
CA LYS A 358 1.03 24.21 -18.94
C LYS A 358 1.55 25.49 -18.28
N GLU A 359 1.04 26.64 -18.71
CA GLU A 359 1.48 27.96 -18.25
C GLU A 359 0.58 28.56 -17.18
N GLU A 360 -0.56 27.92 -16.94
CA GLU A 360 -1.63 28.37 -16.07
C GLU A 360 -1.39 27.87 -14.63
N PRO A 361 -1.38 28.75 -13.61
CA PRO A 361 -1.31 28.31 -12.22
C PRO A 361 -2.60 27.56 -11.86
N GLU A 362 -2.53 26.69 -10.85
CA GLU A 362 -3.71 26.04 -10.29
C GLU A 362 -4.64 27.07 -9.62
N GLN A 363 -5.94 26.84 -9.70
CA GLN A 363 -6.92 27.68 -9.03
C GLN A 363 -6.70 27.75 -7.53
N VAL A 364 -6.60 28.98 -7.02
CA VAL A 364 -6.66 29.26 -5.58
C VAL A 364 -8.03 28.83 -5.06
N PHE A 365 -8.07 28.18 -3.91
CA PHE A 365 -9.32 27.87 -3.22
C PHE A 365 -9.90 29.18 -2.65
N GLU A 366 -10.90 29.76 -3.34
CA GLU A 366 -11.60 30.98 -2.91
C GLU A 366 -12.86 30.68 -2.06
N GLY A 367 -12.89 29.55 -1.34
CA GLY A 367 -13.91 29.35 -0.31
C GLY A 367 -13.68 30.23 0.92
N ASP A 368 -14.45 30.00 1.99
CA ASP A 368 -14.31 30.70 3.27
C ASP A 368 -13.05 30.27 4.06
N ALA A 369 -11.99 29.77 3.39
CA ALA A 369 -10.77 29.22 4.01
C ALA A 369 -10.12 30.18 5.00
N ARG A 370 -10.03 31.48 4.68
CA ARG A 370 -9.50 32.50 5.61
C ARG A 370 -10.37 32.62 6.87
N GLN A 371 -11.69 32.60 6.71
CA GLN A 371 -12.64 32.68 7.82
C GLN A 371 -12.59 31.39 8.66
N LEU A 372 -12.43 30.23 8.03
CA LEU A 372 -12.28 28.93 8.69
C LEU A 372 -11.00 28.89 9.53
N VAL A 373 -9.87 29.32 8.97
CA VAL A 373 -8.59 29.43 9.70
C VAL A 373 -8.74 30.43 10.85
N GLU A 374 -9.33 31.60 10.61
CA GLU A 374 -9.57 32.59 11.66
C GLU A 374 -10.42 32.01 12.80
N ALA A 375 -11.50 31.30 12.49
CA ALA A 375 -12.37 30.66 13.48
C ALA A 375 -11.63 29.58 14.28
N GLN A 376 -10.81 28.76 13.63
CA GLN A 376 -9.97 27.76 14.30
C GLN A 376 -8.92 28.40 15.20
N CYS A 377 -8.27 29.49 14.76
CA CYS A 377 -7.34 30.25 15.59
C CYS A 377 -8.03 30.83 16.82
N ARG A 378 -9.23 31.43 16.67
CA ARG A 378 -10.02 31.95 17.80
C ARG A 378 -10.35 30.85 18.81
N GLN A 379 -10.68 29.65 18.33
CA GLN A 379 -10.96 28.50 19.20
C GLN A 379 -9.70 28.01 19.94
N LYS A 380 -8.58 27.81 19.22
CA LYS A 380 -7.34 27.26 19.78
C LYS A 380 -6.63 28.24 20.72
N TRP A 381 -6.70 29.53 20.43
CA TRP A 381 -6.12 30.59 21.27
C TRP A 381 -7.11 31.24 22.24
N ALA A 382 -8.31 30.68 22.44
CA ALA A 382 -9.37 31.28 23.27
C ALA A 382 -8.89 31.69 24.67
N ASN A 383 -8.06 30.86 25.32
CA ASN A 383 -7.52 31.12 26.65
C ASN A 383 -6.62 32.37 26.72
N TYR A 384 -5.97 32.73 25.61
CA TYR A 384 -5.14 33.92 25.49
C TYR A 384 -6.00 35.14 25.13
N LEU A 385 -6.89 34.97 24.14
CA LEU A 385 -7.76 36.04 23.64
C LEU A 385 -8.76 36.56 24.69
N ASN A 386 -9.08 35.77 25.72
CA ASN A 386 -9.87 36.22 26.86
C ASN A 386 -9.15 37.27 27.73
N LYS A 387 -7.83 37.44 27.56
CA LYS A 387 -7.03 38.47 28.25
C LYS A 387 -6.94 39.70 27.36
N LYS A 388 -7.30 40.88 27.88
CA LYS A 388 -7.33 42.16 27.13
C LYS A 388 -6.03 42.53 26.39
N ALA A 389 -4.89 42.03 26.86
CA ALA A 389 -3.60 42.30 26.25
C ALA A 389 -3.38 41.57 24.91
N TYR A 390 -4.21 40.55 24.60
CA TYR A 390 -4.10 39.75 23.40
C TYR A 390 -5.15 40.12 22.36
N THR A 391 -4.74 40.22 21.10
CA THR A 391 -5.63 40.45 19.96
C THR A 391 -5.26 39.54 18.79
N LEU A 392 -6.21 39.35 17.87
CA LEU A 392 -6.05 38.52 16.68
C LEU A 392 -6.10 39.42 15.44
N SER A 393 -5.13 39.26 14.55
CA SER A 393 -4.98 40.02 13.31
C SER A 393 -5.00 39.04 12.13
N ALA A 394 -6.12 38.99 11.39
CA ALA A 394 -6.24 38.16 10.20
C ALA A 394 -5.86 38.97 8.96
N VAL A 395 -4.92 38.44 8.17
CA VAL A 395 -4.51 39.09 6.91
C VAL A 395 -5.45 38.67 5.79
N LEU A 396 -6.00 39.65 5.07
CA LEU A 396 -7.01 39.43 4.03
C LEU A 396 -6.44 38.92 2.71
N THR A 397 -5.12 38.97 2.55
CA THR A 397 -4.40 38.59 1.33
C THR A 397 -3.36 37.52 1.63
N THR A 398 -2.94 36.80 0.58
CA THR A 398 -1.80 35.88 0.65
C THR A 398 -0.57 36.61 1.20
N THR A 399 0.11 35.97 2.14
CA THR A 399 1.29 36.55 2.80
C THR A 399 2.54 35.78 2.36
N VAL A 400 3.60 36.51 2.00
CA VAL A 400 4.87 35.92 1.57
C VAL A 400 5.88 36.00 2.73
N LEU A 401 6.36 34.85 3.19
CA LEU A 401 7.37 34.74 4.26
C LEU A 401 8.47 33.80 3.81
N ALA A 402 9.73 34.21 3.96
CA ALA A 402 10.90 33.45 3.51
C ALA A 402 10.85 33.01 2.03
N GLY A 403 10.12 33.74 1.17
CA GLY A 403 9.91 33.38 -0.23
C GLY A 403 8.73 32.43 -0.49
N HIS A 404 8.03 31.98 0.56
CA HIS A 404 6.88 31.07 0.48
C HIS A 404 5.56 31.83 0.60
N ALA A 405 4.58 31.47 -0.24
CA ALA A 405 3.28 32.15 -0.31
C ALA A 405 2.20 31.34 0.43
N PHE A 406 1.76 31.85 1.58
CA PHE A 406 0.72 31.26 2.42
C PHE A 406 -0.66 31.85 2.10
N ASP A 407 -1.60 30.98 1.69
CA ASP A 407 -2.95 31.37 1.27
C ASP A 407 -3.76 32.05 2.40
N CYS A 408 -3.59 31.56 3.64
CA CYS A 408 -4.17 32.11 4.86
C CYS A 408 -3.06 32.42 5.88
N TYR A 409 -3.13 33.58 6.51
CA TYR A 409 -2.18 33.99 7.54
C TYR A 409 -2.88 34.80 8.64
N VAL A 410 -2.70 34.37 9.89
CA VAL A 410 -3.28 35.03 11.07
C VAL A 410 -2.20 35.20 12.12
N GLU A 411 -2.13 36.37 12.74
CA GLU A 411 -1.20 36.69 13.80
C GLU A 411 -1.93 36.85 15.13
N MET A 412 -1.33 36.34 16.20
CA MET A 412 -1.72 36.71 17.55
C MET A 412 -0.75 37.75 18.10
N LEU A 413 -1.31 38.84 18.61
CA LEU A 413 -0.55 39.97 19.13
C LEU A 413 -0.72 40.03 20.65
N HIS A 414 0.36 40.34 21.38
CA HIS A 414 0.34 40.72 22.79
C HIS A 414 0.88 42.13 22.93
N ASN A 415 0.05 43.08 23.39
CA ASN A 415 0.37 44.50 23.45
C ASN A 415 0.93 45.06 22.12
N GLY A 416 0.40 44.58 20.99
CA GLY A 416 0.81 44.98 19.64
C GLY A 416 2.01 44.22 19.05
N ASN A 417 2.69 43.35 19.82
CA ASN A 417 3.80 42.54 19.31
C ASN A 417 3.33 41.14 18.90
N ASN A 418 3.79 40.64 17.76
CA ASN A 418 3.50 39.26 17.32
C ASN A 418 4.15 38.25 18.27
N VAL A 419 3.31 37.36 18.83
CA VAL A 419 3.71 36.30 19.77
C VAL A 419 3.42 34.89 19.28
N ALA A 420 2.55 34.74 18.27
CA ALA A 420 2.27 33.48 17.60
C ALA A 420 1.67 33.73 16.21
N ARG A 421 1.84 32.75 15.32
CA ARG A 421 1.38 32.82 13.93
C ARG A 421 0.57 31.59 13.58
N ALA A 422 -0.36 31.76 12.67
CA ALA A 422 -1.08 30.67 12.03
C ALA A 422 -0.90 30.73 10.52
N PHE A 423 -0.54 29.58 9.96
CA PHE A 423 -0.27 29.41 8.53
C PHE A 423 -1.32 28.47 7.94
N GLY A 424 -1.90 28.84 6.79
CA GLY A 424 -2.87 27.99 6.10
C GLY A 424 -2.62 27.89 4.60
N GLU A 425 -2.73 26.67 4.08
CA GLU A 425 -2.74 26.36 2.64
C GLU A 425 -4.08 25.74 2.25
N ALA A 426 -4.62 26.12 1.09
CA ALA A 426 -5.92 25.66 0.65
C ALA A 426 -5.90 25.07 -0.77
N LYS A 427 -6.69 24.01 -1.01
CA LYS A 427 -6.81 23.34 -2.31
C LYS A 427 -8.26 22.95 -2.64
N ASN A 428 -8.61 23.03 -3.92
CA ASN A 428 -9.95 22.71 -4.47
C ASN A 428 -10.17 21.20 -4.74
N TYR A 429 -9.22 20.35 -4.37
CA TYR A 429 -9.22 18.92 -4.65
C TYR A 429 -8.63 18.13 -3.48
N GLU A 430 -8.79 16.80 -3.49
CA GLU A 430 -8.27 15.89 -2.45
C GLU A 430 -6.78 16.16 -2.19
N LEU A 431 -6.40 16.29 -0.92
CA LEU A 431 -5.04 16.63 -0.52
C LEU A 431 -4.01 15.67 -1.15
N LEU A 432 -2.94 16.25 -1.67
CA LEU A 432 -1.80 15.53 -2.25
C LEU A 432 -0.64 15.44 -1.27
N SER A 433 0.03 14.29 -1.25
CA SER A 433 1.25 14.01 -0.50
C SER A 433 2.35 15.02 -0.80
N ALA A 434 2.59 15.32 -2.09
CA ALA A 434 3.56 16.32 -2.51
C ALA A 434 3.26 17.72 -1.93
N HIS A 435 1.98 18.04 -1.72
CA HIS A 435 1.57 19.30 -1.14
C HIS A 435 1.84 19.34 0.37
N LEU A 436 1.56 18.24 1.10
CA LEU A 436 1.96 18.09 2.51
C LEU A 436 3.45 18.33 2.70
N GLU A 437 4.29 17.65 1.91
CA GLU A 437 5.76 17.75 2.06
C GLU A 437 6.27 19.15 1.75
N THR A 438 5.73 19.78 0.70
CA THR A 438 6.04 21.17 0.36
C THR A 438 5.66 22.11 1.49
N PHE A 439 4.44 21.99 2.02
CA PHE A 439 3.97 22.85 3.11
C PHE A 439 4.76 22.63 4.40
N ASN A 440 5.12 21.38 4.72
CA ASN A 440 5.97 21.08 5.87
C ASN A 440 7.35 21.74 5.74
N GLN A 441 7.98 21.67 4.56
CA GLN A 441 9.25 22.36 4.31
C GLN A 441 9.12 23.88 4.52
N TRP A 442 8.01 24.48 4.07
CA TRP A 442 7.78 25.91 4.28
C TRP A 442 7.66 26.27 5.76
N LEU A 443 7.01 25.42 6.55
CA LEU A 443 6.90 25.59 8.01
C LEU A 443 8.28 25.48 8.69
N GLU A 444 9.14 24.57 8.24
CA GLU A 444 10.51 24.44 8.74
C GLU A 444 11.34 25.70 8.42
N ASP A 445 11.28 26.19 7.18
CA ASP A 445 12.04 27.35 6.72
C ASP A 445 11.69 28.64 7.48
N ILE A 446 10.45 28.76 7.95
CA ILE A 446 9.99 29.91 8.75
C ILE A 446 10.14 29.70 10.27
N ASN A 447 10.75 28.60 10.71
CA ASN A 447 10.91 28.20 12.11
C ASN A 447 9.59 28.08 12.88
N PHE A 448 8.63 27.31 12.33
CA PHE A 448 7.34 27.01 12.95
C PHE A 448 7.50 26.38 14.35
N LYS A 449 6.78 26.92 15.35
CA LYS A 449 6.83 26.46 16.76
C LYS A 449 5.47 25.96 17.26
N PRO A 450 5.11 24.69 16.99
CA PRO A 450 3.84 24.12 17.42
C PRO A 450 3.75 23.83 18.92
N PHE A 451 4.89 23.77 19.61
CA PHE A 451 4.99 23.46 21.03
C PHE A 451 5.46 24.67 21.84
N THR A 452 4.92 24.80 23.05
CA THR A 452 5.19 25.93 23.95
C THR A 452 5.93 25.44 25.18
N LEU A 453 7.07 26.08 25.48
CA LEU A 453 7.86 25.76 26.68
C LEU A 453 7.47 26.64 27.88
N ASP A 454 6.97 27.87 27.64
CA ASP A 454 6.86 28.91 28.69
C ASP A 454 5.47 29.57 28.78
N GLY A 455 4.40 28.82 28.51
CA GLY A 455 3.03 29.34 28.58
C GLY A 455 2.70 30.41 27.54
N THR A 456 3.60 30.67 26.59
CA THR A 456 3.34 31.43 25.36
C THR A 456 2.32 30.68 24.50
N PRO A 457 1.60 31.36 23.61
CA PRO A 457 0.78 30.70 22.59
C PRO A 457 1.63 29.91 21.57
N PRO A 458 1.17 28.73 21.12
CA PRO A 458 1.83 27.98 20.04
C PRO A 458 1.50 28.58 18.68
N ASP A 459 2.40 28.39 17.71
CA ASP A 459 2.06 28.55 16.30
C ASP A 459 1.08 27.46 15.86
N LEU A 460 0.26 27.78 14.86
CA LEU A 460 -0.73 26.86 14.29
C LEU A 460 -0.49 26.67 12.79
N ALA A 461 -0.75 25.47 12.28
CA ALA A 461 -0.67 25.18 10.85
C ALA A 461 -1.94 24.45 10.39
N PHE A 462 -2.44 24.82 9.21
CA PHE A 462 -3.69 24.30 8.66
C PHE A 462 -3.55 23.95 7.19
N ILE A 463 -4.14 22.82 6.79
CA ILE A 463 -4.40 22.52 5.38
C ILE A 463 -5.91 22.39 5.19
N ILE A 464 -6.41 23.11 4.18
CA ILE A 464 -7.83 23.10 3.82
C ILE A 464 -8.01 22.40 2.47
N ALA A 465 -8.79 21.33 2.45
CA ALA A 465 -9.17 20.65 1.21
C ALA A 465 -10.52 19.93 1.35
N PRO A 466 -11.21 19.60 0.24
CA PRO A 466 -12.48 18.88 0.29
C PRO A 466 -12.38 17.46 0.86
N SER A 467 -11.22 16.82 0.76
CA SER A 467 -10.96 15.51 1.35
C SER A 467 -9.47 15.31 1.60
N CYS A 468 -9.15 14.41 2.52
CA CYS A 468 -7.80 13.99 2.84
C CYS A 468 -7.80 12.47 3.09
N PRO A 469 -6.95 11.68 2.40
CA PRO A 469 -6.74 10.27 2.69
C PRO A 469 -6.33 10.05 4.15
N SER A 470 -6.80 8.96 4.76
CA SER A 470 -6.53 8.63 6.17
C SER A 470 -5.03 8.59 6.51
N LEU A 471 -4.21 8.05 5.60
CA LEU A 471 -2.75 8.05 5.75
C LEU A 471 -2.17 9.47 5.81
N LEU A 472 -2.59 10.34 4.89
CA LEU A 472 -2.13 11.74 4.85
C LEU A 472 -2.63 12.52 6.07
N GLN A 473 -3.83 12.24 6.56
CA GLN A 473 -4.35 12.84 7.79
C GLN A 473 -3.49 12.48 9.00
N LYS A 474 -3.10 11.20 9.16
CA LYS A 474 -2.17 10.79 10.22
C LYS A 474 -0.82 11.50 10.11
N LYS A 475 -0.28 11.66 8.89
CA LYS A 475 0.97 12.40 8.65
C LYS A 475 0.87 13.88 9.01
N LEU A 476 -0.25 14.53 8.71
CA LEU A 476 -0.53 15.91 9.12
C LEU A 476 -0.48 16.05 10.64
N GLU A 477 -1.15 15.15 11.35
CA GLU A 477 -1.22 15.15 12.81
C GLU A 477 0.16 15.01 13.45
N LEU A 478 1.02 14.10 12.95
CA LEU A 478 2.40 13.95 13.41
C LEU A 478 3.25 15.22 13.21
N LYS A 479 2.95 15.99 12.15
CA LYS A 479 3.61 17.26 11.83
C LYS A 479 2.96 18.47 12.54
N ASN A 480 1.99 18.26 13.42
CA ASN A 480 1.19 19.31 14.09
C ASN A 480 0.44 20.23 13.11
N ILE A 481 0.06 19.70 11.95
CA ILE A 481 -0.72 20.40 10.94
C ILE A 481 -2.17 19.90 11.04
N GLN A 482 -3.12 20.83 11.12
CA GLN A 482 -4.54 20.49 11.25
C GLN A 482 -5.22 20.45 9.89
N PHE A 483 -5.91 19.37 9.59
CA PHE A 483 -6.77 19.27 8.41
C PHE A 483 -8.12 19.95 8.67
N ILE A 484 -8.56 20.82 7.76
CA ILE A 484 -9.90 21.39 7.75
C ILE A 484 -10.60 20.92 6.47
N LYS A 485 -11.63 20.10 6.63
CA LYS A 485 -12.50 19.75 5.50
C LYS A 485 -13.36 20.96 5.13
N SER A 486 -13.30 21.38 3.87
CA SER A 486 -14.15 22.44 3.34
C SER A 486 -14.73 22.02 2.00
N ASP A 487 -16.06 22.07 1.88
CA ASP A 487 -16.75 21.61 0.68
C ASP A 487 -16.46 22.52 -0.52
N LYS A 488 -16.43 21.91 -1.71
CA LYS A 488 -16.34 22.64 -2.98
C LYS A 488 -17.60 23.49 -3.11
N ARG A 489 -17.52 24.82 -3.15
CA ARG A 489 -18.69 25.63 -3.54
C ARG A 489 -19.09 25.24 -4.96
N THR A 490 -20.18 24.49 -5.08
CA THR A 490 -20.96 24.44 -6.31
C THR A 490 -21.79 25.70 -6.35
N ASP A 491 -21.49 26.61 -7.28
CA ASP A 491 -22.47 27.64 -7.65
C ASP A 491 -23.74 26.90 -8.11
N SER A 492 -24.76 26.95 -7.25
CA SER A 492 -26.08 26.46 -7.58
C SER A 492 -26.67 27.36 -8.65
N ILE A 493 -26.60 26.95 -9.90
CA ILE A 493 -27.55 27.40 -10.91
C ILE A 493 -28.75 26.45 -10.78
N PRO A 494 -29.94 26.93 -10.36
CA PRO A 494 -31.14 26.11 -10.38
C PRO A 494 -31.52 25.89 -11.84
N VAL A 495 -31.33 24.66 -12.33
CA VAL A 495 -31.91 24.26 -13.62
C VAL A 495 -33.17 23.47 -13.31
N GLU A 496 -34.28 24.10 -13.69
CA GLU A 496 -35.63 23.56 -13.65
C GLU A 496 -35.70 22.19 -14.32
N THR A 497 -36.37 21.28 -13.61
CA THR A 497 -36.93 20.03 -14.12
C THR A 497 -37.74 20.27 -15.39
N ASN A 498 -37.48 19.48 -16.43
CA ASN A 498 -38.51 19.09 -17.38
C ASN A 498 -38.36 17.61 -17.72
N GLU A 499 -39.32 16.85 -17.20
CA GLU A 499 -39.63 15.50 -17.61
C GLU A 499 -39.99 15.48 -19.11
N SER A 500 -39.57 14.42 -19.81
CA SER A 500 -40.33 13.89 -20.95
C SER A 500 -39.98 12.43 -21.18
N LYS A 501 -41.00 11.59 -20.95
CA LYS A 501 -41.08 10.16 -21.24
C LYS A 501 -41.00 9.92 -22.75
N ALA A 502 -40.30 8.86 -23.18
CA ALA A 502 -40.66 8.12 -24.38
C ALA A 502 -40.21 6.65 -24.28
N ASN A 503 -41.20 5.75 -24.25
CA ASN A 503 -41.07 4.31 -24.46
C ASN A 503 -40.57 3.98 -25.87
N SER A 504 -39.80 2.90 -26.04
CA SER A 504 -40.14 1.88 -27.05
C SER A 504 -39.43 0.54 -26.78
N LYS A 505 -40.12 -0.51 -27.21
CA LYS A 505 -39.92 -1.95 -26.98
C LYS A 505 -38.99 -2.61 -28.01
N ASN A 506 -38.43 -3.75 -27.58
CA ASN A 506 -38.14 -5.01 -28.30
C ASN A 506 -37.21 -5.02 -29.52
N ASN A 507 -36.20 -5.92 -29.48
CA ASN A 507 -36.27 -7.20 -30.21
C ASN A 507 -35.08 -8.12 -29.88
N GLU A 508 -35.42 -9.37 -29.57
CA GLU A 508 -34.55 -10.54 -29.61
C GLU A 508 -34.30 -10.96 -31.06
N THR A 509 -33.09 -11.43 -31.40
CA THR A 509 -32.92 -12.53 -32.36
C THR A 509 -31.59 -13.24 -32.15
N SER A 510 -31.63 -14.54 -32.40
CA SER A 510 -30.70 -15.58 -31.99
C SER A 510 -29.81 -16.07 -33.14
N ILE A 511 -28.79 -16.86 -32.76
CA ILE A 511 -28.11 -17.95 -33.50
C ILE A 511 -26.90 -17.57 -34.39
N GLY A 512 -25.80 -18.28 -34.10
CA GLY A 512 -24.59 -18.39 -34.91
C GLY A 512 -23.54 -19.27 -34.23
N THR A 513 -23.80 -20.58 -34.20
CA THR A 513 -22.89 -21.65 -33.76
C THR A 513 -21.81 -21.86 -34.84
N GLU A 514 -20.52 -21.86 -34.48
CA GLU A 514 -19.50 -22.57 -35.27
C GLU A 514 -18.52 -23.30 -34.33
N ASP A 515 -18.47 -24.61 -34.55
CA ASP A 515 -17.57 -25.61 -33.98
C ASP A 515 -16.09 -25.28 -34.27
N PHE A 516 -15.21 -25.48 -33.29
CA PHE A 516 -13.83 -25.85 -33.57
C PHE A 516 -13.33 -26.94 -32.63
N THR A 517 -12.73 -27.93 -33.27
CA THR A 517 -12.30 -29.25 -32.81
C THR A 517 -11.24 -29.26 -31.72
N VAL A 518 -11.43 -30.13 -30.74
CA VAL A 518 -10.50 -30.48 -29.66
C VAL A 518 -9.38 -31.39 -30.18
N SER A 519 -8.13 -31.00 -29.95
CA SER A 519 -6.94 -31.85 -30.03
C SER A 519 -6.48 -32.17 -28.61
N GLU A 520 -6.59 -33.44 -28.22
CA GLU A 520 -6.08 -33.97 -26.94
C GLU A 520 -4.55 -33.92 -26.87
N GLN A 521 -4.01 -33.27 -25.84
CA GLN A 521 -2.67 -33.57 -25.32
C GLN A 521 -2.77 -33.83 -23.82
N THR A 522 -2.59 -35.09 -23.46
CA THR A 522 -2.42 -35.60 -22.10
C THR A 522 -1.13 -35.08 -21.47
N SER A 523 -1.23 -34.34 -20.38
CA SER A 523 -0.14 -34.14 -19.41
C SER A 523 -0.62 -34.48 -17.99
N ARG A 524 0.23 -35.20 -17.25
CA ARG A 524 -0.03 -35.68 -15.89
C ARG A 524 -0.12 -34.50 -14.92
N ALA A 525 -1.28 -34.31 -14.29
CA ALA A 525 -1.48 -33.29 -13.27
C ALA A 525 -0.88 -33.72 -11.91
N THR A 526 0.11 -32.97 -11.44
CA THR A 526 0.45 -32.80 -10.02
C THR A 526 -0.63 -31.92 -9.35
N PRO A 527 -0.95 -32.13 -8.06
CA PRO A 527 -2.01 -31.37 -7.39
C PRO A 527 -1.61 -29.90 -7.26
N THR A 528 -2.46 -29.00 -7.75
CA THR A 528 -2.30 -27.55 -7.61
C THR A 528 -2.60 -27.14 -6.16
N PRO A 529 -1.68 -26.44 -5.46
CA PRO A 529 -1.92 -25.93 -4.11
C PRO A 529 -3.08 -24.92 -4.08
N ASN A 530 -3.86 -24.91 -2.99
CA ASN A 530 -5.06 -24.07 -2.80
C ASN A 530 -4.84 -22.54 -2.87
N TRP A 531 -3.59 -22.08 -2.99
CA TRP A 531 -3.22 -20.67 -3.03
C TRP A 531 -2.71 -20.21 -4.42
N ILE A 532 -2.58 -21.12 -5.40
CA ILE A 532 -2.22 -20.80 -6.79
C ILE A 532 -3.48 -20.76 -7.66
N PHE A 533 -3.62 -19.73 -8.49
CA PHE A 533 -4.59 -19.75 -9.59
C PHE A 533 -4.22 -20.86 -10.58
N SER A 534 -5.06 -21.90 -10.66
CA SER A 534 -5.16 -22.69 -11.89
C SER A 534 -5.63 -21.73 -12.98
N THR A 535 -4.78 -21.45 -13.96
CA THR A 535 -5.16 -20.63 -15.13
C THR A 535 -6.08 -21.38 -16.09
N ASP A 536 -6.46 -22.64 -15.81
CA ASP A 536 -7.32 -23.44 -16.68
C ASP A 536 -8.44 -24.15 -15.89
N ASN A 537 -9.62 -23.52 -15.77
CA ASN A 537 -10.94 -24.15 -16.00
C ASN A 537 -12.10 -23.23 -15.56
N THR A 538 -12.73 -22.59 -16.53
CA THR A 538 -13.96 -21.80 -16.38
C THR A 538 -15.25 -22.65 -16.32
N ASN A 539 -15.16 -23.96 -16.07
CA ASN A 539 -16.31 -24.88 -16.23
C ASN A 539 -16.84 -25.53 -14.93
N ALA A 540 -16.40 -25.08 -13.75
CA ALA A 540 -16.94 -25.62 -12.48
C ALA A 540 -18.41 -25.21 -12.27
N VAL A 541 -19.32 -26.18 -12.15
CA VAL A 541 -20.74 -25.91 -11.92
C VAL A 541 -20.98 -25.63 -10.44
N ASN A 542 -21.38 -24.38 -10.12
CA ASN A 542 -21.68 -23.99 -8.74
C ASN A 542 -23.00 -24.62 -8.25
N ILE A 543 -22.94 -25.46 -7.21
CA ILE A 543 -24.06 -26.22 -6.65
C ILE A 543 -25.17 -25.33 -6.10
N ASN A 544 -24.86 -24.11 -5.64
CA ASN A 544 -25.81 -23.17 -5.07
C ASN A 544 -26.44 -22.22 -6.10
N LYS A 545 -25.83 -22.04 -7.28
CA LYS A 545 -26.28 -21.06 -8.28
C LYS A 545 -26.69 -21.67 -9.63
N ALA A 546 -26.20 -22.87 -9.95
CA ALA A 546 -26.46 -23.52 -11.24
C ALA A 546 -27.93 -23.82 -11.48
N ASP A 547 -28.35 -23.79 -12.74
CA ASP A 547 -29.67 -24.23 -13.18
C ASP A 547 -29.80 -25.77 -13.14
N LYS A 548 -31.03 -26.27 -13.30
CA LYS A 548 -31.31 -27.70 -13.19
C LYS A 548 -30.55 -28.53 -14.24
N SER A 549 -30.44 -28.03 -15.46
CA SER A 549 -29.70 -28.66 -16.57
C SER A 549 -28.22 -28.82 -16.24
N SER A 550 -27.55 -27.75 -15.80
CA SER A 550 -26.12 -27.80 -15.47
C SER A 550 -25.84 -28.71 -14.28
N LEU A 551 -26.76 -28.78 -13.31
CA LEU A 551 -26.65 -29.73 -12.19
C LEU A 551 -26.83 -31.18 -12.64
N ILE A 552 -27.76 -31.48 -13.55
CA ILE A 552 -27.93 -32.84 -14.09
C ILE A 552 -26.65 -33.29 -14.78
N ASP A 553 -26.05 -32.43 -15.59
CA ASP A 553 -24.81 -32.73 -16.30
C ASP A 553 -23.61 -32.84 -15.34
N ALA A 554 -23.50 -31.93 -14.39
CA ALA A 554 -22.46 -31.97 -13.37
C ALA A 554 -22.53 -33.24 -12.50
N PHE A 555 -23.74 -33.72 -12.17
CA PHE A 555 -23.96 -34.90 -11.32
C PHE A 555 -24.00 -36.20 -12.12
N ARG A 556 -23.88 -36.15 -13.45
CA ARG A 556 -23.86 -37.34 -14.31
C ARG A 556 -22.78 -38.33 -13.83
N GLY A 557 -23.18 -39.58 -13.64
CA GLY A 557 -22.31 -40.67 -13.14
C GLY A 557 -22.23 -40.82 -11.61
N THR A 558 -22.84 -39.91 -10.83
CA THR A 558 -22.84 -39.98 -9.35
C THR A 558 -23.99 -40.81 -8.76
N ARG A 559 -24.96 -41.24 -9.58
CA ARG A 559 -26.22 -41.90 -9.16
C ARG A 559 -27.15 -41.01 -8.34
N VAL A 560 -27.00 -39.69 -8.43
CA VAL A 560 -28.00 -38.72 -7.97
C VAL A 560 -29.07 -38.59 -9.04
N TYR A 561 -30.33 -38.84 -8.67
CA TYR A 561 -31.48 -38.76 -9.58
C TYR A 561 -32.01 -37.33 -9.68
N GLU A 562 -32.70 -37.01 -10.77
CA GLU A 562 -33.29 -35.67 -10.99
C GLU A 562 -34.21 -35.22 -9.86
N THR A 563 -34.98 -36.14 -9.27
CA THR A 563 -35.83 -35.86 -8.10
C THR A 563 -35.05 -35.38 -6.88
N THR A 564 -33.78 -35.76 -6.78
CA THR A 564 -32.88 -35.32 -5.72
C THR A 564 -32.19 -34.00 -6.08
N ILE A 565 -31.99 -33.73 -7.37
CA ILE A 565 -31.56 -32.42 -7.87
C ILE A 565 -32.64 -31.36 -7.65
N ASP A 566 -33.92 -31.73 -7.79
CA ASP A 566 -35.04 -30.84 -7.44
C ASP A 566 -35.06 -30.52 -5.94
N LYS A 567 -34.79 -31.50 -5.08
CA LYS A 567 -34.62 -31.27 -3.63
C LYS A 567 -33.39 -30.43 -3.32
N LEU A 568 -32.30 -30.63 -4.08
CA LEU A 568 -31.07 -29.86 -3.98
C LEU A 568 -31.35 -28.38 -4.22
N ILE A 569 -32.00 -28.04 -5.33
CA ILE A 569 -32.29 -26.64 -5.69
C ILE A 569 -33.17 -25.96 -4.61
N ASN A 570 -34.15 -26.68 -4.07
CA ASN A 570 -35.08 -26.13 -3.08
C ASN A 570 -34.48 -25.96 -1.67
N GLN A 571 -33.33 -26.57 -1.38
CA GLN A 571 -32.71 -26.57 -0.03
C GLN A 571 -31.37 -25.84 0.01
N ARG A 572 -31.04 -25.09 -1.05
CA ARG A 572 -29.90 -24.17 -1.08
C ARG A 572 -30.05 -23.08 -0.01
N PRO A 573 -28.93 -22.55 0.52
CA PRO A 573 -27.55 -22.88 0.16
C PRO A 573 -26.95 -24.04 0.97
N TYR A 574 -25.88 -24.62 0.41
CA TYR A 574 -25.02 -25.63 1.03
C TYR A 574 -23.63 -25.04 1.24
N THR A 575 -23.07 -25.23 2.44
CA THR A 575 -21.74 -24.68 2.78
C THR A 575 -20.59 -25.48 2.19
N ASP A 576 -20.76 -26.80 2.10
CA ASP A 576 -19.76 -27.73 1.61
C ASP A 576 -20.42 -29.07 1.21
N LEU A 577 -19.58 -30.02 0.80
CA LEU A 577 -20.04 -31.35 0.39
C LEU A 577 -20.59 -32.18 1.55
N ASP A 578 -20.15 -31.93 2.79
CA ASP A 578 -20.63 -32.65 3.97
C ASP A 578 -22.03 -32.18 4.35
N ASP A 579 -22.29 -30.86 4.30
CA ASP A 579 -23.60 -30.25 4.48
C ASP A 579 -24.58 -30.69 3.39
N LEU A 580 -24.14 -30.71 2.12
CA LEU A 580 -24.93 -31.24 1.01
C LEU A 580 -25.29 -32.72 1.21
N ALA A 581 -24.30 -33.55 1.55
CA ALA A 581 -24.51 -34.98 1.76
C ALA A 581 -25.41 -35.26 2.96
N PHE A 582 -25.33 -34.46 4.01
CA PHE A 582 -26.17 -34.55 5.19
C PHE A 582 -27.63 -34.18 4.88
N LYS A 583 -27.87 -33.00 4.29
CA LYS A 583 -29.22 -32.51 3.97
C LYS A 583 -29.94 -33.37 2.94
N LEU A 584 -29.23 -33.84 1.91
CA LEU A 584 -29.79 -34.69 0.86
C LEU A 584 -29.69 -36.20 1.15
N ARG A 585 -29.16 -36.57 2.32
CA ARG A 585 -28.99 -37.97 2.78
C ARG A 585 -28.27 -38.84 1.75
N PHE A 586 -27.15 -38.36 1.23
CA PHE A 586 -26.34 -39.12 0.28
C PHE A 586 -25.65 -40.32 0.94
N THR A 587 -25.58 -41.43 0.20
CA THR A 587 -24.77 -42.58 0.61
C THR A 587 -23.28 -42.27 0.49
N GLN A 588 -22.44 -42.97 1.25
CA GLN A 588 -20.99 -42.79 1.20
C GLN A 588 -20.43 -42.97 -0.22
N LYS A 589 -21.01 -43.88 -1.03
CA LYS A 589 -20.61 -44.07 -2.44
C LYS A 589 -20.90 -42.85 -3.32
N VAL A 590 -22.00 -42.14 -3.08
CA VAL A 590 -22.35 -40.90 -3.80
C VAL A 590 -21.43 -39.78 -3.36
N LYS A 591 -21.17 -39.67 -2.04
CA LYS A 591 -20.25 -38.70 -1.45
C LYS A 591 -18.83 -38.83 -2.04
N THR A 592 -18.28 -40.04 -2.13
CA THR A 592 -16.95 -40.26 -2.74
C THR A 592 -16.89 -39.79 -4.19
N LYS A 593 -17.92 -40.09 -4.99
CA LYS A 593 -17.98 -39.65 -6.39
C LYS A 593 -18.14 -38.15 -6.57
N LEU A 594 -18.90 -37.50 -5.69
CA LEU A 594 -19.01 -36.04 -5.68
C LEU A 594 -17.72 -35.39 -5.19
N GLN A 595 -17.02 -36.00 -4.23
CA GLN A 595 -15.70 -35.55 -3.78
C GLN A 595 -14.68 -35.61 -4.93
N GLU A 596 -14.71 -36.66 -5.74
CA GLU A 596 -13.86 -36.75 -6.94
C GLU A 596 -14.19 -35.66 -7.97
N LYS A 597 -15.46 -35.33 -8.16
CA LYS A 597 -15.88 -34.24 -9.06
C LYS A 597 -15.51 -32.86 -8.52
N LEU A 598 -15.60 -32.65 -7.21
CA LEU A 598 -15.13 -31.43 -6.52
C LEU A 598 -13.61 -31.28 -6.67
N LYS A 599 -12.85 -32.37 -6.44
CA LYS A 599 -11.39 -32.40 -6.64
C LYS A 599 -10.96 -32.15 -8.09
N LYS A 600 -11.77 -32.57 -9.06
CA LYS A 600 -11.54 -32.34 -10.49
C LYS A 600 -12.02 -30.97 -10.97
N GLY A 601 -12.56 -30.12 -10.09
CA GLY A 601 -13.08 -28.81 -10.47
C GLY A 601 -14.35 -28.85 -11.32
N ASN A 602 -15.08 -29.97 -11.34
CA ASN A 602 -16.34 -30.08 -12.10
C ASN A 602 -17.53 -29.45 -11.37
N ILE A 603 -17.46 -29.35 -10.04
CA ILE A 603 -18.48 -28.73 -9.18
C ILE A 603 -17.80 -27.88 -8.10
N CYS A 604 -18.47 -26.81 -7.65
CA CYS A 604 -18.06 -25.97 -6.53
C CYS A 604 -19.29 -25.53 -5.70
N PHE A 605 -19.11 -25.03 -4.48
CA PHE A 605 -20.22 -24.61 -3.60
C PHE A 605 -20.43 -23.11 -3.66
#